data_AF-A0A971E0E3-F1
#
_entry.id   AF-A0A971E0E3-F1
#
_cell.length_a   1.000
_cell.length_b   1.000
_cell.length_c   1.000
_cell.angle_alpha   90.00
_cell.angle_beta   90.00
_cell.angle_gamma   90.00
#
_symmetry.space_group_name_H-M   'P 1'
#
loop_
_entity.id
_entity.type
_entity.pdbx_description
1 polymer ?
#
loop_
_entity_poly.entity_id
_entity_poly.type
_entity_poly.pdbx_seq_one_letter_code
_entity_poly.pdbx_strand_id
1 'polypeptide(L)'
;MAIFNRDGRMIIPLRERNRRAVRANENKVRYIISEAFCPSGCSIIDKEHEINGFPGLRLKFKRDGEEGEFVISAIEGDFEKIVLCGRLFEGVRDDLFCPHCGAEFKKLVNCNCKNDAEMVVIGLTPELNYNDAITFCNVTGCSNGAFIKSGEAIRHVRLAHGF
;
A
#
# COMPACT_ATOMS: atom_id res chain seq x y z
N MET A 1 -10.98 10.03 20.88
CA MET A 1 -9.75 10.50 21.55
C MET A 1 -8.61 9.73 20.92
N ALA A 2 -7.76 10.39 20.11
CA ALA A 2 -6.65 9.73 19.45
C ALA A 2 -5.57 9.38 20.48
N ILE A 3 -5.09 8.14 20.47
CA ILE A 3 -4.03 7.68 21.37
C ILE A 3 -2.72 7.82 20.59
N PHE A 4 -1.70 8.42 21.18
CA PHE A 4 -0.38 8.54 20.55
C PHE A 4 0.68 7.77 21.34
N ASN A 5 1.64 7.16 20.64
CA ASN A 5 2.80 6.52 21.27
C ASN A 5 3.88 7.56 21.65
N ARG A 6 4.95 7.11 22.33
CA ARG A 6 6.06 7.97 22.77
C ARG A 6 6.84 8.64 21.62
N ASP A 7 6.67 8.15 20.39
CA ASP A 7 7.29 8.69 19.19
C ASP A 7 6.35 9.66 18.43
N GLY A 8 5.23 10.07 19.04
CA GLY A 8 4.25 10.98 18.43
C GLY A 8 3.33 10.34 17.39
N ARG A 9 3.21 8.99 17.36
CA ARG A 9 2.44 8.27 16.34
C ARG A 9 1.06 7.88 16.83
N MET A 10 0.05 8.01 15.98
CA MET A 10 -1.33 7.66 16.30
C MET A 10 -1.53 6.14 16.32
N ILE A 11 -2.14 5.64 17.40
CA ILE A 11 -2.58 4.27 17.60
C ILE A 11 -4.09 4.23 17.32
N ILE A 12 -4.51 3.40 16.37
CA ILE A 12 -5.93 3.16 16.07
C ILE A 12 -6.37 1.86 16.75
N PRO A 13 -7.26 1.90 17.75
CA PRO A 13 -7.93 0.72 18.26
C PRO A 13 -9.02 0.30 17.25
N LEU A 14 -8.94 -0.93 16.74
CA LEU A 14 -9.98 -1.48 15.87
C LEU A 14 -11.23 -1.80 16.70
N ARG A 15 -12.39 -1.26 16.31
CA ARG A 15 -13.69 -1.69 16.84
C ARG A 15 -14.06 -3.04 16.18
N GLU A 16 -14.19 -4.06 17.01
CA GLU A 16 -14.35 -5.47 16.65
C GLU A 16 -15.59 -5.77 15.78
N ARG A 17 -15.39 -6.33 14.58
CA ARG A 17 -16.37 -7.15 13.87
C ARG A 17 -15.82 -8.56 13.63
N ASN A 18 -15.77 -9.37 14.69
CA ASN A 18 -16.00 -10.84 14.72
C ASN A 18 -15.30 -11.52 15.92
N ARG A 19 -16.12 -11.99 16.87
CA ARG A 19 -15.75 -12.60 18.17
C ARG A 19 -15.11 -14.01 18.11
N ARG A 20 -14.47 -14.43 17.01
CA ARG A 20 -13.88 -15.79 16.92
C ARG A 20 -12.40 -15.87 16.54
N ALA A 21 -11.71 -14.74 16.36
CA ALA A 21 -10.25 -14.71 16.13
C ALA A 21 -9.45 -14.08 17.31
N VAL A 22 -10.07 -13.99 18.49
CA VAL A 22 -9.65 -13.11 19.62
C VAL A 22 -8.53 -13.70 20.48
N ARG A 23 -7.51 -14.37 19.93
CA ARG A 23 -6.37 -14.82 20.76
C ARG A 23 -4.97 -14.62 20.17
N ALA A 24 -4.81 -13.83 19.12
CA ALA A 24 -3.46 -13.48 18.65
C ALA A 24 -3.46 -12.18 17.83
N ASN A 25 -3.30 -11.01 18.47
CA ASN A 25 -2.56 -9.83 17.98
C ASN A 25 -3.03 -8.50 18.61
N GLU A 26 -3.08 -8.41 19.93
CA GLU A 26 -3.34 -7.12 20.61
C GLU A 26 -2.11 -6.18 20.61
N ASN A 27 -0.99 -6.55 19.96
CA ASN A 27 0.26 -5.77 19.96
C ASN A 27 0.82 -5.36 18.58
N LYS A 28 0.04 -5.45 17.49
CA LYS A 28 0.53 -4.98 16.18
C LYS A 28 0.20 -3.50 16.01
N VAL A 29 1.20 -2.65 16.22
CA VAL A 29 1.19 -1.27 15.70
C VAL A 29 0.98 -1.38 14.18
N ARG A 30 -0.12 -0.83 13.67
CA ARG A 30 -0.36 -0.68 12.22
C ARG A 30 0.03 0.74 11.82
N TYR A 31 0.85 0.86 10.78
CA TYR A 31 1.24 2.15 10.23
C TYR A 31 0.17 2.66 9.26
N ILE A 32 -0.05 3.97 9.26
CA ILE A 32 -0.92 4.64 8.28
C ILE A 32 -0.03 5.52 7.43
N ILE A 33 -0.20 5.43 6.12
CA ILE A 33 0.45 6.31 5.15
C ILE A 33 -0.34 7.61 5.10
N SER A 34 0.19 8.68 5.70
CA SER A 34 -0.43 10.01 5.66
C SER A 34 -0.05 10.82 4.42
N GLU A 35 1.07 10.46 3.80
CA GLU A 35 1.64 11.15 2.64
C GLU A 35 2.16 10.12 1.64
N ALA A 36 1.82 10.30 0.37
CA ALA A 36 2.22 9.42 -0.71
C ALA A 36 2.26 10.21 -2.01
N PHE A 37 3.34 10.07 -2.78
CA PHE A 37 3.60 10.86 -3.97
C PHE A 37 4.08 9.99 -5.14
N CYS A 38 3.68 10.39 -6.34
CA CYS A 38 4.21 9.82 -7.57
C CYS A 38 5.64 10.33 -7.87
N PRO A 39 6.35 9.74 -8.86
CA PRO A 39 7.70 10.19 -9.22
C PRO A 39 7.79 11.64 -9.69
N SER A 40 6.67 12.25 -10.07
CA SER A 40 6.56 13.66 -10.46
C SER A 40 6.11 14.58 -9.31
N GLY A 41 5.93 14.05 -8.10
CA GLY A 41 5.58 14.83 -6.90
C GLY A 41 4.11 15.14 -6.70
N CYS A 42 3.19 14.59 -7.51
CA CYS A 42 1.76 14.69 -7.23
C CYS A 42 1.41 13.83 -6.00
N SER A 43 0.69 14.40 -5.04
CA SER A 43 0.10 13.61 -3.95
C SER A 43 -0.95 12.67 -4.53
N ILE A 44 -0.94 11.40 -4.11
CA ILE A 44 -1.92 10.39 -4.52
C ILE A 44 -2.87 10.00 -3.37
N ILE A 45 -2.84 10.75 -2.28
CA ILE A 45 -3.77 10.58 -1.16
C ILE A 45 -5.18 10.98 -1.61
N ASP A 46 -6.11 10.03 -1.52
CA ASP A 46 -7.51 10.23 -1.87
C ASP A 46 -8.36 10.46 -0.63
N LYS A 47 -8.81 11.70 -0.45
CA LYS A 47 -9.67 12.11 0.66
C LYS A 47 -11.16 11.88 0.38
N GLU A 48 -11.53 11.57 -0.86
CA GLU A 48 -12.93 11.30 -1.23
C GLU A 48 -13.30 9.85 -0.95
N HIS A 49 -12.33 8.94 -1.08
CA HIS A 49 -12.52 7.51 -0.89
C HIS A 49 -11.73 7.01 0.31
N GLU A 50 -12.41 6.92 1.46
CA GLU A 50 -11.82 6.38 2.69
C GLU A 50 -11.98 4.86 2.78
N ILE A 51 -10.94 4.20 3.30
CA ILE A 51 -10.96 2.78 3.66
C ILE A 51 -10.66 2.69 5.16
N ASN A 52 -11.54 2.03 5.90
CA ASN A 52 -11.47 1.94 7.37
C ASN A 52 -11.36 3.30 8.11
N GLY A 53 -11.93 4.36 7.51
CA GLY A 53 -11.95 5.72 8.07
C GLY A 53 -10.67 6.52 7.82
N PHE A 54 -9.82 6.08 6.89
CA PHE A 54 -8.60 6.78 6.50
C PHE A 54 -8.58 7.02 4.98
N PRO A 55 -8.07 8.17 4.51
CA PRO A 55 -7.81 8.41 3.09
C PRO A 55 -7.01 7.27 2.46
N GLY A 56 -7.43 6.82 1.28
CA GLY A 56 -6.73 5.77 0.54
C GLY A 56 -5.65 6.30 -0.40
N LEU A 57 -5.00 5.40 -1.13
CA LEU A 57 -4.04 5.74 -2.18
C LEU A 57 -4.68 5.49 -3.55
N ARG A 58 -4.90 6.55 -4.34
CA ARG A 58 -5.51 6.44 -5.67
C ARG A 58 -4.45 6.21 -6.74
N LEU A 59 -4.72 5.24 -7.60
CA LEU A 59 -3.81 4.77 -8.64
C LEU A 59 -4.60 4.54 -9.92
N LYS A 60 -3.97 4.82 -11.06
CA LYS A 60 -4.45 4.38 -12.37
C LYS A 60 -3.73 3.09 -12.74
N PHE A 61 -4.43 2.15 -13.36
CA PHE A 61 -3.83 0.94 -13.94
C PHE A 61 -4.07 0.90 -15.45
N LYS A 62 -3.17 0.22 -16.16
CA LYS A 62 -3.30 -0.06 -17.58
C LYS A 62 -2.74 -1.44 -17.89
N ARG A 63 -3.42 -2.13 -18.79
CA ARG A 63 -2.97 -3.37 -19.44
C ARG A 63 -3.58 -3.45 -20.84
N ASP A 64 -3.24 -4.49 -21.59
CA ASP A 64 -3.80 -4.70 -22.92
C ASP A 64 -5.33 -4.78 -22.88
N GLY A 65 -5.98 -3.83 -23.55
CA GLY A 65 -7.43 -3.75 -23.70
C GLY A 65 -8.20 -3.21 -22.49
N GLU A 66 -7.54 -2.85 -21.39
CA GLU A 66 -8.23 -2.31 -20.22
C GLU A 66 -7.40 -1.28 -19.43
N GLU A 67 -8.05 -0.21 -19.02
CA GLU A 67 -7.52 0.77 -18.08
C GLU A 67 -8.59 1.15 -17.07
N GLY A 68 -8.16 1.68 -15.93
CA GLY A 68 -9.08 2.12 -14.90
C GLY A 68 -8.36 2.70 -13.71
N GLU A 69 -9.13 2.98 -12.67
CA GLU A 69 -8.64 3.60 -11.44
C GLU A 69 -9.18 2.86 -10.22
N PHE A 70 -8.36 2.83 -9.18
CA PHE A 70 -8.68 2.17 -7.93
C PHE A 70 -7.99 2.90 -6.78
N VAL A 71 -8.54 2.69 -5.58
CA VAL A 71 -8.03 3.20 -4.33
C VAL A 71 -7.68 2.01 -3.44
N ILE A 72 -6.48 1.98 -2.89
CA ILE A 72 -6.03 0.96 -1.92
C ILE A 72 -5.94 1.55 -0.52
N SER A 73 -6.06 0.69 0.49
CA SER A 73 -5.89 1.12 1.89
C SER A 73 -4.51 1.73 2.12
N ALA A 74 -4.47 2.85 2.85
CA ALA A 74 -3.25 3.45 3.35
C ALA A 74 -2.75 2.79 4.65
N ILE A 75 -3.44 1.74 5.13
CA ILE A 75 -3.15 1.08 6.41
C ILE A 75 -2.29 -0.16 6.14
N GLU A 76 -1.20 -0.30 6.88
CA GLU A 76 -0.34 -1.47 6.78
C GLU A 76 -1.09 -2.77 7.11
N GLY A 77 -0.95 -3.76 6.21
CA GLY A 77 -1.54 -5.09 6.37
C GLY A 77 -3.04 -5.14 6.10
N ASP A 78 -3.61 -4.04 5.62
CA ASP A 78 -4.95 -3.96 5.07
C ASP A 78 -4.88 -4.02 3.54
N PHE A 79 -5.60 -4.98 2.95
CA PHE A 79 -5.60 -5.26 1.52
C PHE A 79 -6.94 -4.87 0.86
N GLU A 80 -7.80 -4.15 1.57
CA GLU A 80 -9.02 -3.60 1.01
C GLU A 80 -8.73 -2.60 -0.10
N LYS A 81 -9.62 -2.57 -1.09
CA LYS A 81 -9.56 -1.68 -2.25
C LYS A 81 -10.95 -1.30 -2.73
N ILE A 82 -11.05 -0.12 -3.33
CA ILE A 82 -12.24 0.38 -4.02
C ILE A 82 -11.88 0.52 -5.49
N VAL A 83 -12.63 -0.11 -6.39
CA VAL A 83 -12.45 0.06 -7.84
C VAL A 83 -13.36 1.19 -8.30
N LEU A 84 -12.77 2.27 -8.81
CA LEU A 84 -13.51 3.44 -9.29
C LEU A 84 -14.00 3.22 -10.73
N CYS A 85 -13.15 2.66 -11.58
CA CYS A 85 -13.48 2.26 -12.94
C CYS A 85 -12.54 1.16 -13.45
N GLY A 86 -12.96 0.46 -14.51
CA GLY A 86 -12.27 -0.72 -15.03
C GLY A 86 -12.41 -1.95 -14.12
N ARG A 87 -11.66 -3.01 -14.42
CA ARG A 87 -11.65 -4.26 -13.65
C ARG A 87 -10.24 -4.67 -13.28
N LEU A 88 -10.03 -5.12 -12.05
CA LEU A 88 -8.80 -5.78 -11.62
C LEU A 88 -9.04 -7.28 -11.55
N PHE A 89 -8.12 -8.08 -12.10
CA PHE A 89 -8.23 -9.53 -12.13
C PHE A 89 -7.12 -10.16 -11.28
N GLU A 90 -7.49 -11.10 -10.42
CA GLU A 90 -6.53 -11.81 -9.57
C GLU A 90 -5.46 -12.52 -10.41
N GLY A 91 -4.20 -12.39 -10.00
CA GLY A 91 -3.04 -12.98 -10.69
C GLY A 91 -2.64 -12.29 -12.00
N VAL A 92 -3.29 -11.17 -12.36
CA VAL A 92 -2.96 -10.33 -13.51
C VAL A 92 -2.07 -9.18 -13.08
N ARG A 93 -1.03 -8.93 -13.89
CA ARG A 93 -0.14 -7.79 -13.77
C ARG A 93 -0.78 -6.59 -14.46
N ASP A 94 -0.74 -5.45 -13.80
CA ASP A 94 -1.12 -4.17 -14.39
C ASP A 94 0.04 -3.17 -14.28
N ASP A 95 0.24 -2.34 -15.30
CA ASP A 95 1.16 -1.21 -15.21
C ASP A 95 0.47 -0.08 -14.43
N LEU A 96 1.19 0.54 -13.50
CA LEU A 96 0.61 1.49 -12.54
C LEU A 96 1.06 2.91 -12.82
N PHE A 97 0.11 3.85 -12.77
CA PHE A 97 0.31 5.25 -13.13
C PHE A 97 -0.31 6.18 -12.09
N CYS A 98 0.28 7.37 -11.99
CA CYS A 98 -0.30 8.46 -11.22
C CYS A 98 -1.65 8.88 -11.84
N PRO A 99 -2.74 8.97 -11.04
CA PRO A 99 -4.04 9.38 -11.56
C PRO A 99 -4.09 10.87 -11.96
N HIS A 100 -3.13 11.69 -11.52
CA HIS A 100 -3.14 13.12 -11.75
C HIS A 100 -2.30 13.55 -12.97
N CYS A 101 -1.08 13.02 -13.09
CA CYS A 101 -0.16 13.40 -14.18
C CYS A 101 0.09 12.28 -15.20
N GLY A 102 -0.42 11.07 -14.97
CA GLY A 102 -0.19 9.92 -15.84
C GLY A 102 1.23 9.36 -15.81
N ALA A 103 2.11 9.84 -14.92
CA ALA A 103 3.46 9.30 -14.78
C ALA A 103 3.42 7.85 -14.28
N GLU A 104 4.16 6.97 -14.96
CA GLU A 104 4.33 5.57 -14.56
C GLU A 104 5.13 5.48 -13.25
N PHE A 105 4.66 4.65 -12.31
CA PHE A 105 5.40 4.39 -11.09
C PHE A 105 6.66 3.57 -11.38
N LYS A 106 7.75 3.88 -10.67
CA LYS A 106 9.03 3.24 -10.92
C LYS A 106 9.06 1.83 -10.35
N LYS A 107 9.69 0.92 -11.09
CA LYS A 107 10.08 -0.39 -10.59
C LYS A 107 11.21 -0.24 -9.59
N LEU A 108 11.06 -0.87 -8.42
CA LEU A 108 12.12 -1.03 -7.44
C LEU A 108 12.89 -2.33 -7.69
N VAL A 109 12.19 -3.46 -7.69
CA VAL A 109 12.74 -4.80 -7.88
C VAL A 109 11.70 -5.72 -8.50
N ASN A 110 12.12 -6.89 -8.97
CA ASN A 110 11.17 -7.95 -9.34
C ASN A 110 10.49 -8.52 -8.09
N CYS A 111 9.22 -8.89 -8.23
CA CYS A 111 8.49 -9.67 -7.24
C CYS A 111 8.55 -11.15 -7.62
N ASN A 112 8.76 -12.03 -6.65
CA ASN A 112 8.88 -13.46 -6.90
C ASN A 112 7.53 -14.19 -7.03
N CYS A 113 6.39 -13.47 -7.03
CA CYS A 113 5.08 -14.11 -7.10
C CYS A 113 4.75 -14.66 -8.50
N LYS A 114 5.32 -14.08 -9.56
CA LYS A 114 5.12 -14.48 -10.95
C LYS A 114 6.24 -13.91 -11.83
N ASN A 115 6.42 -14.49 -13.02
CA ASN A 115 7.25 -13.89 -14.06
C ASN A 115 6.75 -12.49 -14.40
N ASP A 116 7.70 -11.56 -14.58
CA ASP A 116 7.48 -10.15 -14.90
C ASP A 116 6.71 -9.32 -13.85
N ALA A 117 6.47 -9.88 -12.66
CA ALA A 117 5.89 -9.13 -11.55
C ALA A 117 6.91 -8.15 -10.97
N GLU A 118 6.46 -6.94 -10.63
CA GLU A 118 7.32 -5.85 -10.21
C GLU A 118 6.81 -5.24 -8.90
N MET A 119 7.75 -4.99 -7.99
CA MET A 119 7.52 -4.16 -6.83
C MET A 119 7.66 -2.70 -7.27
N VAL A 120 6.55 -1.96 -7.34
CA VAL A 120 6.58 -0.52 -7.68
C VAL A 120 6.89 0.30 -6.44
N VAL A 121 7.43 1.51 -6.62
CA VAL A 121 7.76 2.43 -5.52
C VAL A 121 6.88 3.68 -5.55
N ILE A 122 6.40 4.09 -4.38
CA ILE A 122 5.69 5.35 -4.12
C ILE A 122 6.51 6.13 -3.09
N GLY A 123 6.80 7.39 -3.36
CA GLY A 123 7.55 8.25 -2.43
C GLY A 123 6.69 8.68 -1.25
N LEU A 124 7.29 8.83 -0.07
CA LEU A 124 6.66 9.47 1.08
C LEU A 124 6.94 10.98 1.13
N THR A 125 7.76 11.48 0.21
CA THR A 125 8.07 12.90 0.00
C THR A 125 7.77 13.30 -1.45
N PRO A 126 7.50 14.59 -1.75
CA PRO A 126 7.23 15.05 -3.11
C PRO A 126 8.36 14.74 -4.10
N GLU A 127 9.61 14.86 -3.66
CA GLU A 127 10.75 14.34 -4.41
C GLU A 127 10.95 12.87 -4.07
N LEU A 128 11.01 11.99 -5.08
CA LEU A 128 11.12 10.56 -4.87
C LEU A 128 12.46 10.21 -4.21
N ASN A 129 12.41 9.84 -2.94
CA ASN A 129 13.52 9.31 -2.17
C ASN A 129 13.27 7.82 -1.88
N TYR A 130 14.09 6.94 -2.45
CA TYR A 130 13.97 5.50 -2.25
C TYR A 130 14.17 5.06 -0.79
N ASN A 131 14.82 5.89 0.04
CA ASN A 131 15.00 5.62 1.46
C ASN A 131 13.74 5.92 2.28
N ASP A 132 12.78 6.68 1.77
CA ASP A 132 11.53 7.05 2.43
C ASP A 132 10.36 6.83 1.47
N ALA A 133 9.97 5.56 1.34
CA ALA A 133 9.04 5.11 0.32
C ALA A 133 8.18 3.93 0.82
N ILE A 134 7.12 3.64 0.09
CA ILE A 134 6.40 2.36 0.17
C ILE A 134 6.57 1.62 -1.14
N THR A 135 6.53 0.30 -1.06
CA THR A 135 6.58 -0.56 -2.23
C THR A 135 5.56 -1.68 -2.15
N PHE A 136 4.94 -2.03 -3.28
CA PHE A 136 4.00 -3.14 -3.38
C PHE A 136 4.02 -3.74 -4.79
N CYS A 137 3.59 -4.99 -4.90
CA CYS A 137 3.54 -5.71 -6.17
C CYS A 137 2.43 -5.18 -7.08
N ASN A 138 2.73 -5.04 -8.38
CA ASN A 138 1.75 -4.67 -9.41
C ASN A 138 0.90 -5.83 -9.93
N VAL A 139 0.92 -6.99 -9.27
CA VAL A 139 0.03 -8.12 -9.55
C VAL A 139 -1.11 -8.13 -8.55
N THR A 140 -2.34 -8.01 -9.05
CA THR A 140 -3.54 -8.06 -8.22
C THR A 140 -3.62 -9.38 -7.44
N GLY A 141 -3.77 -9.30 -6.12
CA GLY A 141 -3.84 -10.46 -5.21
C GLY A 141 -2.50 -10.84 -4.57
N CYS A 142 -1.38 -10.25 -5.00
CA CYS A 142 -0.10 -10.41 -4.32
C CYS A 142 -0.05 -9.56 -3.04
N SER A 143 0.26 -10.19 -1.91
CA SER A 143 0.40 -9.49 -0.61
C SER A 143 1.80 -8.93 -0.37
N ASN A 144 2.70 -9.00 -1.35
CA ASN A 144 4.06 -8.50 -1.18
C ASN A 144 4.05 -6.97 -1.20
N GLY A 145 4.44 -6.40 -0.07
CA GLY A 145 4.63 -4.97 0.14
C GLY A 145 5.63 -4.73 1.27
N ALA A 146 6.20 -3.54 1.31
CA ALA A 146 7.09 -3.13 2.39
C ALA A 146 7.11 -1.61 2.53
N PHE A 147 7.43 -1.15 3.74
CA PHE A 147 7.84 0.21 4.01
C PHE A 147 9.35 0.29 3.93
N ILE A 148 9.87 1.35 3.31
CA ILE A 148 11.30 1.66 3.30
C ILE A 148 11.45 2.96 4.08
N LYS A 149 12.25 2.92 5.14
CA LYS A 149 12.53 4.07 5.97
C LYS A 149 14.02 4.14 6.27
N SER A 150 14.65 5.28 6.00
CA SER A 150 16.09 5.45 6.13
C SER A 150 16.90 4.36 5.41
N GLY A 151 16.39 3.83 4.29
CA GLY A 151 17.02 2.77 3.50
C GLY A 151 16.86 1.35 4.07
N GLU A 152 16.31 1.22 5.28
CA GLU A 152 15.91 -0.09 5.81
C GLU A 152 14.54 -0.45 5.25
N ALA A 153 14.47 -1.57 4.53
CA ALA A 153 13.20 -2.19 4.19
C ALA A 153 12.63 -2.80 5.47
N ILE A 154 11.69 -2.11 6.09
CA ILE A 154 10.90 -2.62 7.20
C ILE A 154 9.91 -3.64 6.61
N ARG A 155 10.40 -4.85 6.40
CA ARG A 155 9.58 -6.04 6.26
C ARG A 155 9.41 -6.61 7.65
N HIS A 156 8.21 -7.05 8.00
CA HIS A 156 8.01 -7.85 9.22
C HIS A 156 8.81 -9.16 9.06
N VAL A 157 10.08 -9.16 9.49
CA VAL A 157 10.96 -10.32 9.45
C VAL A 157 10.32 -11.38 10.33
N ARG A 158 9.81 -12.44 9.70
CA ARG A 158 9.26 -13.60 10.40
C ARG A 158 10.29 -14.72 10.37
N LEU A 159 10.86 -15.01 11.53
CA LEU A 159 11.25 -16.39 11.83
C LEU A 159 9.97 -17.13 12.20
N ALA A 160 9.43 -17.91 11.25
CA ALA A 160 8.41 -18.89 11.59
C ALA A 160 9.06 -19.92 12.53
N HIS A 161 8.49 -20.12 13.71
CA HIS A 161 8.80 -21.30 14.51
C HIS A 161 8.40 -22.55 13.72
N GLY A 162 9.24 -23.58 13.80
CA GLY A 162 9.17 -24.80 13.02
C GLY A 162 8.03 -25.75 13.38
N PHE A 163 8.20 -26.97 12.85
CA PHE A 163 7.44 -28.22 13.00
C PHE A 163 6.40 -28.29 14.12
#